data_AF-Q0CJX6-F1
#
_entry.id   AF-Q0CJX6-F1
#
_cell.length_a   1.000
_cell.length_b   1.000
_cell.length_c   1.000
_cell.angle_alpha   90.00
_cell.angle_beta   90.00
_cell.angle_gamma   90.00
#
_symmetry.space_group_name_H-M   'P 1'
#
loop_
_entity.id
_entity.type
_entity.pdbx_description
1 polymer ?
#
loop_
_entity_poly.entity_id
_entity_poly.type
_entity_poly.pdbx_seq_one_letter_code
_entity_poly.pdbx_strand_id
1 'polypeptide(L)'
;MYQTPIEKIQRFAERRGKVEEAYDDQPISSAAIQAYNRKLDDTLRELQEQVRRQEDDLRTLRTTNAVDFSKIHTDPWARVSEVRRAKKAYDSLLNAETNLPDPLSPLPSLIAAEETSRLVKESKAYVSMTAESLSANRERLKVEEANLRDAQAIRDGLQKRIQKVRIEQSSKVEKTPSQLARDFVDEQEEKREELDRATEDLKKTLHAFVDRTLASMLAAEDSGGPTVGDADEISDAVLERGYTSHGKPKKPKSGETNIDSTQLRIDELVPRQSAPGGSQAVNRNNKRETAAAEMHDLLDALLEAGSSYIDLPRESASSRFLVRAKVAQFHPHNAKRLRLIDFGRSLDD
;
A
#
# COMPACT_ATOMS: atom_id res chain seq x y z
N MET A 1 -17.50 44.20 12.39
CA MET A 1 -17.21 42.83 12.85
C MET A 1 -17.65 41.88 11.74
N TYR A 2 -16.71 41.38 10.93
CA TYR A 2 -17.02 40.57 9.76
C TYR A 2 -17.31 39.13 10.21
N GLN A 3 -18.55 38.68 10.06
CA GLN A 3 -18.91 37.28 10.30
C GLN A 3 -18.16 36.40 9.29
N THR A 4 -17.49 35.38 9.80
CA THR A 4 -16.80 34.39 8.95
C THR A 4 -17.84 33.64 8.09
N PRO A 5 -17.49 33.19 6.88
CA PRO A 5 -18.42 32.46 6.01
C PRO A 5 -18.98 31.19 6.68
N ILE A 6 -18.23 30.59 7.61
CA ILE A 6 -18.62 29.40 8.39
C ILE A 6 -19.79 29.73 9.34
N GLU A 7 -19.73 30.85 10.05
CA GLU A 7 -20.82 31.30 10.94
C GLU A 7 -22.12 31.54 10.18
N LYS A 8 -22.04 32.04 8.93
CA LYS A 8 -23.23 32.23 8.08
C LYS A 8 -23.87 30.90 7.70
N ILE A 9 -23.06 29.89 7.39
CA ILE A 9 -23.52 28.53 7.06
C ILE A 9 -24.18 27.87 8.27
N GLN A 10 -23.57 27.98 9.46
CA GLN A 10 -24.13 27.43 10.69
C GLN A 10 -25.48 28.08 11.04
N ARG A 11 -25.56 29.41 10.99
CA ARG A 11 -26.84 30.12 11.22
C ARG A 11 -27.91 29.82 10.19
N PHE A 12 -27.53 29.48 8.96
CA PHE A 12 -28.46 29.04 7.94
C PHE A 12 -28.99 27.64 8.26
N ALA A 13 -28.11 26.72 8.66
CA ALA A 13 -28.49 25.36 9.07
C ALA A 13 -29.43 25.37 10.29
N GLU A 14 -29.12 26.16 11.32
CA GLU A 14 -29.98 26.32 12.50
C GLU A 14 -31.36 26.91 12.15
N ARG A 15 -31.39 27.92 11.27
CA ARG A 15 -32.66 28.51 10.81
C ARG A 15 -33.48 27.51 10.02
N ARG A 16 -32.84 26.70 9.17
CA ARG A 16 -33.50 25.64 8.42
C ARG A 16 -34.08 24.59 9.35
N GLY A 17 -33.32 24.11 10.33
CA GLY A 17 -33.80 23.12 11.31
C GLY A 17 -35.05 23.59 12.05
N LYS A 18 -35.05 24.85 12.53
CA LYS A 18 -36.22 25.45 13.19
C LYS A 18 -37.44 25.56 12.28
N VAL A 19 -37.24 25.78 10.99
CA VAL A 19 -38.32 25.84 10.00
C VAL A 19 -38.86 24.45 9.71
N GLU A 20 -37.99 23.44 9.57
CA GLU A 20 -38.41 22.04 9.39
C GLU A 20 -39.20 21.53 10.61
N GLU A 21 -38.73 21.81 11.83
CA GLU A 21 -39.47 21.50 13.07
C GLU A 21 -40.86 22.15 13.10
N ALA A 22 -40.96 23.43 12.70
CA ALA A 22 -42.24 24.13 12.62
C ALA A 22 -43.19 23.57 11.53
N TYR A 23 -42.65 22.99 10.45
CA TYR A 23 -43.45 22.30 9.43
C TYR A 23 -43.96 20.93 9.92
N ASP A 24 -43.15 20.21 10.69
CA ASP A 24 -43.54 18.92 11.27
C ASP A 24 -44.66 19.09 12.31
N ASP A 25 -44.66 20.20 13.06
CA ASP A 25 -45.69 20.53 14.05
C ASP A 25 -47.04 20.98 13.43
N GLN A 26 -47.02 21.52 12.21
CA GLN A 26 -48.23 21.97 11.48
C GLN A 26 -48.25 21.39 10.06
N PRO A 27 -48.64 20.11 9.89
CA PRO A 27 -48.82 19.54 8.57
C PRO A 27 -49.91 20.30 7.82
N ILE A 28 -49.66 20.56 6.53
CA ILE A 28 -50.62 21.21 5.64
C ILE A 28 -51.94 20.42 5.69
N SER A 29 -53.03 21.09 6.06
CA SER A 29 -54.32 20.42 6.17
C SER A 29 -54.71 19.78 4.83
N SER A 30 -55.23 18.55 4.88
CA SER A 30 -55.67 17.83 3.67
C SER A 30 -56.72 18.62 2.87
N ALA A 31 -57.55 19.41 3.55
CA ALA A 31 -58.51 20.32 2.94
C ALA A 31 -57.84 21.46 2.14
N ALA A 32 -56.72 22.03 2.63
CA ALA A 32 -55.97 23.05 1.92
C ALA A 32 -55.33 22.50 0.64
N ILE A 33 -54.79 21.28 0.69
CA ILE A 33 -54.22 20.59 -0.48
C ILE A 33 -55.31 20.34 -1.53
N GLN A 34 -56.49 19.87 -1.13
CA GLN A 34 -57.60 19.65 -2.05
C GLN A 34 -58.12 20.95 -2.66
N ALA A 35 -58.20 22.03 -1.88
CA ALA A 35 -58.59 23.35 -2.39
C ALA A 35 -57.56 23.90 -3.40
N TYR A 36 -56.27 23.70 -3.13
CA TYR A 36 -55.19 24.07 -4.05
C TYR A 36 -55.25 23.27 -5.36
N ASN A 37 -55.45 21.95 -5.29
CA ASN A 37 -55.57 21.11 -6.48
C ASN A 37 -56.75 21.52 -7.36
N ARG A 38 -57.91 21.84 -6.78
CA ARG A 38 -59.06 22.33 -7.55
C ARG A 38 -58.75 23.63 -8.30
N LYS A 39 -58.08 24.58 -7.64
CA LYS A 39 -57.64 25.82 -8.29
C LYS A 39 -56.67 25.53 -9.43
N LEU A 40 -55.76 24.58 -9.24
CA LEU A 40 -54.80 24.18 -10.27
C LEU A 40 -55.51 23.57 -11.48
N ASP A 41 -56.45 22.65 -11.25
CA ASP A 41 -57.27 22.05 -12.32
C ASP A 41 -58.08 23.09 -13.10
N ASP A 42 -58.64 24.08 -12.41
CA ASP A 42 -59.39 25.16 -13.05
C ASP A 42 -58.47 26.08 -13.89
N THR A 43 -57.30 26.46 -13.36
CA THR A 43 -56.33 27.25 -14.14
C THR A 43 -55.75 26.48 -15.33
N LEU A 44 -55.58 25.16 -15.20
CA LEU A 44 -55.13 24.30 -16.29
C LEU A 44 -56.18 24.23 -17.40
N ARG A 45 -57.46 24.11 -17.04
CA ARG A 45 -58.56 24.13 -18.00
C ARG A 45 -58.64 25.47 -18.72
N GLU A 46 -58.53 26.58 -17.99
CA GLU A 46 -58.54 27.94 -18.57
C GLU A 46 -57.39 28.13 -19.56
N LEU A 47 -56.16 27.75 -19.20
CA LEU A 47 -55.00 27.83 -20.07
C LEU A 47 -55.15 26.95 -21.32
N GLN A 48 -55.62 25.71 -21.16
CA GLN A 48 -55.86 24.81 -22.30
C GLN A 48 -56.90 25.39 -23.26
N GLU A 49 -57.96 26.02 -22.73
CA GLU A 49 -58.97 26.66 -23.54
C GLU A 49 -58.42 27.91 -24.25
N GLN A 50 -57.60 28.72 -23.57
CA GLN A 50 -56.91 29.86 -24.19
C GLN A 50 -55.97 29.42 -25.31
N VAL A 51 -55.15 28.39 -25.09
CA VAL A 51 -54.24 27.83 -26.11
C VAL A 51 -55.05 27.34 -27.30
N ARG A 52 -56.14 26.60 -27.06
CA ARG A 52 -57.00 26.10 -28.14
C ARG A 52 -57.64 27.23 -28.94
N ARG A 53 -58.14 28.28 -28.27
CA ARG A 53 -58.69 29.47 -28.95
C ARG A 53 -57.63 30.15 -29.81
N GLN A 54 -56.42 30.36 -29.27
CA GLN A 54 -55.31 30.95 -30.02
C GLN A 54 -54.85 30.08 -31.19
N GLU A 55 -54.83 28.76 -31.03
CA GLU A 55 -54.51 27.83 -32.13
C GLU A 55 -55.58 27.84 -33.22
N ASP A 56 -56.86 27.89 -32.85
CA ASP A 56 -57.96 27.97 -33.80
C ASP A 56 -57.97 29.33 -34.52
N ASP A 57 -57.69 30.43 -33.82
CA ASP A 57 -57.47 31.75 -34.42
C ASP A 57 -56.27 31.75 -35.38
N LEU A 58 -55.14 31.12 -35.00
CA LEU A 58 -54.00 30.96 -35.90
C LEU A 58 -54.34 30.11 -37.12
N ARG A 59 -55.15 29.07 -36.97
CA ARG A 59 -55.61 28.25 -38.11
C ARG A 59 -56.51 29.06 -39.04
N THR A 60 -57.49 29.80 -38.51
CA THR A 60 -58.35 30.66 -39.34
C THR A 60 -57.53 31.73 -40.06
N LEU A 61 -56.56 32.35 -39.39
CA LEU A 61 -55.63 33.31 -40.01
C LEU A 61 -54.77 32.68 -41.10
N ARG A 62 -54.29 31.45 -40.93
CA ARG A 62 -53.53 30.72 -41.96
C ARG A 62 -54.39 30.34 -43.16
N THR A 63 -55.67 30.02 -42.95
CA THR A 63 -56.60 29.70 -44.05
C THR A 63 -57.05 30.94 -44.82
N THR A 64 -57.19 32.09 -44.14
CA THR A 64 -57.61 33.36 -44.75
C THR A 64 -56.44 34.11 -45.39
N ASN A 65 -55.29 34.10 -44.73
CA ASN A 65 -54.03 34.63 -45.25
C ASN A 65 -53.12 33.46 -45.63
N ALA A 66 -53.31 32.91 -46.83
CA ALA A 66 -52.32 32.04 -47.46
C ALA A 66 -51.07 32.86 -47.79
N VAL A 67 -50.25 33.14 -46.79
CA VAL A 67 -48.96 33.79 -46.95
C VAL A 67 -48.03 32.77 -47.59
N ASP A 68 -47.88 32.89 -48.90
CA ASP A 68 -47.02 32.03 -49.70
C ASP A 68 -45.56 32.44 -49.50
N PHE A 69 -44.93 31.93 -48.44
CA PHE A 69 -43.50 32.13 -48.15
C PHE A 69 -42.57 31.55 -49.24
N SER A 70 -43.10 30.81 -50.22
CA SER A 70 -42.32 30.31 -51.36
C SER A 70 -41.97 31.42 -52.36
N LYS A 71 -42.69 32.55 -52.32
CA LYS A 71 -42.41 33.75 -53.12
C LYS A 71 -41.54 34.76 -52.35
N ILE A 72 -40.61 34.33 -51.50
CA ILE A 72 -39.62 35.24 -50.91
C ILE A 72 -38.86 35.90 -52.05
N HIS A 73 -39.20 37.16 -52.26
CA HIS A 73 -38.98 37.89 -53.49
C HIS A 73 -37.50 38.18 -53.70
N THR A 74 -37.03 37.98 -54.93
CA THR A 74 -35.70 38.34 -55.42
C THR A 74 -35.47 39.86 -55.43
N ASP A 75 -36.53 40.67 -55.26
CA ASP A 75 -36.51 42.13 -55.32
C ASP A 75 -36.14 42.77 -53.96
N PRO A 76 -35.07 43.59 -53.89
CA PRO A 76 -34.62 44.24 -52.66
C PRO A 76 -35.68 45.12 -51.97
N TRP A 77 -36.55 45.80 -52.73
CA TRP A 77 -37.55 46.69 -52.15
C TRP A 77 -38.69 45.94 -51.45
N ALA A 78 -39.10 44.79 -52.00
CA ALA A 78 -40.07 43.91 -51.37
C ALA A 78 -39.58 43.42 -50.01
N ARG A 79 -38.30 43.01 -49.92
CA ARG A 79 -37.64 42.59 -48.67
C ARG A 79 -37.63 43.71 -47.62
N VAL A 80 -37.28 44.94 -48.00
CA VAL A 80 -37.27 46.09 -47.07
C VAL A 80 -38.67 46.39 -46.54
N SER A 81 -39.69 46.31 -47.41
CA SER A 81 -41.08 46.54 -47.00
C SER A 81 -41.59 45.47 -46.01
N GLU A 82 -41.18 44.22 -46.19
CA GLU A 82 -41.51 43.11 -45.31
C GLU A 82 -40.82 43.26 -43.95
N VAL A 83 -39.52 43.56 -43.93
CA VAL A 83 -38.78 43.83 -42.69
C VAL A 83 -39.41 45.00 -41.93
N ARG A 84 -39.87 46.05 -42.64
CA ARG A 84 -40.56 47.18 -42.00
C ARG A 84 -41.92 46.78 -41.40
N ARG A 85 -42.66 45.90 -42.07
CA ARG A 85 -43.91 45.32 -41.55
C ARG A 85 -43.66 44.44 -40.33
N ALA A 86 -42.67 43.55 -40.40
CA ALA A 86 -42.27 42.70 -39.29
C ALA A 86 -41.81 43.53 -38.09
N LYS A 87 -40.95 44.54 -38.32
CA LYS A 87 -40.54 45.49 -37.27
C LYS A 87 -41.74 46.16 -36.62
N LYS A 88 -42.66 46.71 -37.41
CA LYS A 88 -43.87 47.35 -36.89
C LYS A 88 -44.75 46.37 -36.09
N ALA A 89 -44.84 45.12 -36.52
CA ALA A 89 -45.56 44.07 -35.80
C ALA A 89 -44.90 43.74 -34.45
N TYR A 90 -43.58 43.57 -34.41
CA TYR A 90 -42.84 43.37 -33.15
C TYR A 90 -42.92 44.58 -32.22
N ASP A 91 -42.80 45.79 -32.76
CA ASP A 91 -42.97 47.03 -31.98
C ASP A 91 -44.39 47.12 -31.41
N SER A 92 -45.43 46.67 -32.15
CA SER A 92 -46.80 46.61 -31.63
C SER A 92 -47.00 45.52 -30.57
N LEU A 93 -46.33 44.38 -30.72
CA LEU A 93 -46.41 43.27 -29.76
C LEU A 93 -45.72 43.59 -28.44
N LEU A 94 -44.61 44.32 -28.48
CA LEU A 94 -43.90 44.80 -27.29
C LEU A 94 -44.76 45.78 -26.46
N ASN A 95 -45.59 46.57 -27.13
CA ASN A 95 -46.48 47.56 -26.51
C ASN A 95 -47.84 46.98 -26.11
N ALA A 96 -48.16 45.75 -26.50
CA ALA A 96 -49.39 45.09 -26.11
C ALA A 96 -49.25 44.50 -24.69
N GLU A 97 -50.31 44.60 -23.89
CA GLU A 97 -50.35 43.93 -22.58
C GLU A 97 -50.31 42.41 -22.78
N THR A 98 -49.34 41.78 -22.13
CA THR A 98 -49.19 40.33 -22.15
C THR A 98 -50.29 39.70 -21.30
N ASN A 99 -51.01 38.73 -21.86
CA ASN A 99 -51.95 37.90 -21.11
C ASN A 99 -51.16 37.00 -20.15
N LEU A 100 -50.82 37.54 -18.98
CA LEU A 100 -50.26 36.78 -17.88
C LEU A 100 -51.40 36.26 -17.00
N PRO A 101 -51.27 35.07 -16.42
CA PRO A 101 -52.25 34.58 -15.46
C PRO A 101 -52.33 35.52 -14.25
N ASP A 102 -53.50 35.58 -13.62
CA ASP A 102 -53.75 36.38 -12.40
C ASP A 102 -52.65 36.10 -11.35
N PRO A 103 -52.10 37.11 -10.64
CA PRO A 103 -51.17 36.89 -9.53
C PRO A 103 -51.70 35.96 -8.43
N LEU A 104 -53.03 35.79 -8.30
CA LEU A 104 -53.67 34.83 -7.39
C LEU A 104 -53.69 33.39 -7.94
N SER A 105 -53.25 33.19 -9.19
CA SER A 105 -53.08 31.88 -9.81
C SER A 105 -52.02 31.06 -9.06
N PRO A 106 -52.18 29.72 -8.96
CA PRO A 106 -51.14 28.86 -8.41
C PRO A 106 -49.88 28.77 -9.29
N LEU A 107 -49.92 29.19 -10.56
CA LEU A 107 -48.84 28.98 -11.53
C LEU A 107 -47.51 29.67 -11.16
N PRO A 108 -47.45 30.95 -10.75
CA PRO A 108 -46.19 31.59 -10.40
C PRO A 108 -45.49 30.90 -9.24
N SER A 109 -46.28 30.44 -8.25
CA SER A 109 -45.74 29.69 -7.11
C SER A 109 -45.24 28.30 -7.50
N LEU A 110 -45.96 27.60 -8.39
CA LEU A 110 -45.55 26.29 -8.89
C LEU A 110 -44.27 26.38 -9.73
N ILE A 111 -44.18 27.36 -10.63
CA ILE A 111 -42.99 27.60 -11.45
C ILE A 111 -41.82 27.98 -10.54
N ALA A 112 -42.02 28.87 -9.57
CA ALA A 112 -40.97 29.19 -8.60
C ALA A 112 -40.50 27.94 -7.82
N ALA A 113 -41.42 27.07 -7.41
CA ALA A 113 -41.07 25.83 -6.71
C ALA A 113 -40.32 24.83 -7.61
N GLU A 114 -40.74 24.68 -8.87
CA GLU A 114 -40.08 23.81 -9.84
C GLU A 114 -38.67 24.33 -10.20
N GLU A 115 -38.56 25.63 -10.50
CA GLU A 115 -37.31 26.30 -10.81
C GLU A 115 -36.34 26.23 -9.63
N THR A 116 -36.81 26.50 -8.41
CA THR A 116 -35.96 26.36 -7.21
C THR A 116 -35.56 24.91 -6.96
N SER A 117 -36.45 23.93 -7.17
CA SER A 117 -36.13 22.51 -7.09
C SER A 117 -35.08 22.09 -8.13
N ARG A 118 -35.21 22.57 -9.37
CA ARG A 118 -34.24 22.35 -10.45
C ARG A 118 -32.88 22.96 -10.08
N LEU A 119 -32.86 24.22 -9.68
CA LEU A 119 -31.64 24.93 -9.26
C LEU A 119 -30.96 24.25 -8.06
N VAL A 120 -31.72 23.72 -7.10
CA VAL A 120 -31.17 22.96 -5.97
C VAL A 120 -30.52 21.66 -6.44
N LYS A 121 -31.17 20.92 -7.34
CA LYS A 121 -30.61 19.68 -7.91
C LYS A 121 -29.34 19.95 -8.72
N GLU A 122 -29.36 20.96 -9.58
CA GLU A 122 -28.21 21.39 -10.37
C GLU A 122 -27.07 21.86 -9.48
N SER A 123 -27.35 22.74 -8.50
CA SER A 123 -26.37 23.23 -7.54
C SER A 123 -25.73 22.09 -6.75
N LYS A 124 -26.51 21.09 -6.31
CA LYS A 124 -25.98 19.89 -5.66
C LYS A 124 -25.00 19.12 -6.55
N ALA A 125 -25.32 18.96 -7.83
CA ALA A 125 -24.43 18.31 -8.81
C ALA A 125 -23.15 19.12 -9.05
N TYR A 126 -23.25 20.45 -9.13
CA TYR A 126 -22.08 21.32 -9.25
C TYR A 126 -21.21 21.27 -7.99
N VAL A 127 -21.81 21.23 -6.79
CA VAL A 127 -21.07 21.10 -5.53
C VAL A 127 -20.33 19.76 -5.47
N SER A 128 -20.94 18.64 -5.87
CA SER A 128 -20.23 17.35 -5.90
C SER A 128 -19.09 17.35 -6.90
N MET A 129 -19.32 17.84 -8.12
CA MET A 129 -18.28 17.90 -9.17
C MET A 129 -17.10 18.82 -8.78
N THR A 130 -17.39 19.96 -8.13
CA THR A 130 -16.35 20.87 -7.64
C THR A 130 -15.61 20.30 -6.43
N ALA A 131 -16.29 19.55 -5.55
CA ALA A 131 -15.64 18.85 -4.44
C ALA A 131 -14.67 17.76 -4.93
N GLU A 132 -15.07 16.97 -5.91
CA GLU A 132 -14.22 15.98 -6.57
C GLU A 132 -13.00 16.66 -7.23
N SER A 133 -13.24 17.73 -8.01
CA SER A 133 -12.17 18.51 -8.66
C SER A 133 -11.21 19.12 -7.63
N LEU A 134 -11.72 19.63 -6.51
CA LEU A 134 -10.90 20.18 -5.42
C LEU A 134 -10.05 19.09 -4.76
N SER A 135 -10.61 17.90 -4.54
CA SER A 135 -9.87 16.76 -3.99
C SER A 135 -8.73 16.31 -4.91
N ALA A 136 -8.99 16.21 -6.21
CA ALA A 136 -7.99 15.86 -7.22
C ALA A 136 -6.88 16.92 -7.32
N ASN A 137 -7.25 18.20 -7.28
CA ASN A 137 -6.29 19.30 -7.31
C ASN A 137 -5.43 19.36 -6.04
N ARG A 138 -6.00 19.07 -4.87
CA ARG A 138 -5.22 18.95 -3.63
C ARG A 138 -4.19 17.83 -3.70
N GLU A 139 -4.58 16.70 -4.28
CA GLU A 139 -3.65 15.57 -4.43
C GLU A 139 -2.52 15.90 -5.41
N ARG A 140 -2.85 16.52 -6.55
CA ARG A 140 -1.84 17.03 -7.50
C ARG A 140 -0.88 18.03 -6.84
N LEU A 141 -1.41 18.93 -6.01
CA LEU A 141 -0.60 19.91 -5.31
C LEU A 141 0.38 19.25 -4.32
N LYS A 142 -0.02 18.20 -3.60
CA LYS A 142 0.91 17.45 -2.73
C LYS A 142 2.03 16.79 -3.53
N VAL A 143 1.71 16.20 -4.67
CA VAL A 143 2.70 15.57 -5.55
C VAL A 143 3.69 16.62 -6.08
N GLU A 144 3.19 17.77 -6.56
CA GLU A 144 4.06 18.85 -7.03
C GLU A 144 4.91 19.46 -5.90
N GLU A 145 4.39 19.56 -4.68
CA GLU A 145 5.20 19.97 -3.53
C GLU A 145 6.31 18.97 -3.20
N ALA A 146 6.04 17.67 -3.30
CA ALA A 146 7.05 16.63 -3.11
C ALA A 146 8.13 16.72 -4.22
N ASN A 147 7.71 16.83 -5.48
CA ASN A 147 8.60 17.02 -6.62
C ASN A 147 9.48 18.28 -6.46
N LEU A 148 8.91 19.37 -5.94
CA LEU A 148 9.65 20.60 -5.67
C LEU A 148 10.69 20.41 -4.57
N ARG A 149 10.35 19.70 -3.48
CA ARG A 149 11.31 19.37 -2.40
C ARG A 149 12.45 18.51 -2.92
N ASP A 150 12.15 17.52 -3.75
CA ASP A 150 13.16 16.65 -4.36
C ASP A 150 14.06 17.44 -5.31
N ALA A 151 13.50 18.30 -6.16
CA ALA A 151 14.26 19.17 -7.04
C ALA A 151 15.18 20.13 -6.25
N GLN A 152 14.71 20.65 -5.11
CA GLN A 152 15.54 21.47 -4.21
C GLN A 152 16.69 20.65 -3.60
N ALA A 153 16.42 19.44 -3.12
CA ALA A 153 17.45 18.56 -2.58
C ALA A 153 18.51 18.20 -3.64
N ILE A 154 18.09 17.91 -4.88
CA ILE A 154 18.98 17.66 -6.02
C ILE A 154 19.82 18.90 -6.32
N ARG A 155 19.19 20.08 -6.39
CA ARG A 155 19.89 21.35 -6.62
C ARG A 155 20.96 21.60 -5.57
N ASP A 156 20.61 21.44 -4.30
CA ASP A 156 21.52 21.69 -3.18
C ASP A 156 22.65 20.64 -3.16
N GLY A 157 22.36 19.37 -3.48
CA GLY A 157 23.35 18.31 -3.66
C GLY A 157 24.32 18.60 -4.81
N LEU A 158 23.81 19.04 -5.97
CA LEU A 158 24.64 19.46 -7.10
C LEU A 158 25.49 20.67 -6.77
N GLN A 159 24.95 21.66 -6.06
CA GLN A 159 25.70 22.84 -5.62
C GLN A 159 26.85 22.45 -4.69
N LYS A 160 26.60 21.56 -3.72
CA LYS A 160 27.66 21.00 -2.84
C LYS A 160 28.73 20.26 -3.64
N ARG A 161 28.33 19.45 -4.63
CA ARG A 161 29.29 18.75 -5.51
C ARG A 161 30.12 19.72 -6.34
N ILE A 162 29.51 20.76 -6.92
CA ILE A 162 30.23 21.80 -7.66
C ILE A 162 31.23 22.51 -6.74
N GLN A 163 30.84 22.84 -5.51
CA GLN A 163 31.74 23.43 -4.52
C GLN A 163 32.89 22.48 -4.17
N LYS A 164 32.60 21.21 -3.90
CA LYS A 164 33.63 20.19 -3.64
C LYS A 164 34.60 20.06 -4.80
N VAL A 165 34.09 19.97 -6.03
CA VAL A 165 34.93 19.90 -7.26
C VAL A 165 35.77 21.17 -7.42
N ARG A 166 35.23 22.36 -7.13
CA ARG A 166 36.03 23.60 -7.17
C ARG A 166 37.14 23.59 -6.13
N ILE A 167 36.85 23.17 -4.90
CA ILE A 167 37.84 23.05 -3.81
C ILE A 167 38.90 22.01 -4.20
N GLU A 168 38.48 20.84 -4.68
CA GLU A 168 39.38 19.80 -5.19
C GLU A 168 40.21 20.28 -6.38
N GLN A 169 39.65 21.06 -7.30
CA GLN A 169 40.43 21.63 -8.40
C GLN A 169 41.46 22.61 -7.87
N SER A 170 41.10 23.48 -6.92
CA SER A 170 42.08 24.37 -6.29
C SER A 170 43.16 23.62 -5.50
N SER A 171 42.86 22.49 -4.87
CA SER A 171 43.85 21.68 -4.14
C SER A 171 44.64 20.71 -5.03
N LYS A 172 44.04 20.22 -6.12
CA LYS A 172 44.71 19.38 -7.14
C LYS A 172 45.67 20.18 -8.00
N VAL A 173 45.47 21.49 -8.15
CA VAL A 173 46.50 22.38 -8.73
C VAL A 173 47.77 22.40 -7.86
N GLU A 174 47.69 22.05 -6.58
CA GLU A 174 48.85 21.95 -5.68
C GLU A 174 49.43 20.53 -5.52
N LYS A 175 48.66 19.47 -5.84
CA LYS A 175 49.11 18.07 -5.69
C LYS A 175 49.67 17.49 -6.98
N THR A 176 50.86 16.89 -6.90
CA THR A 176 51.49 16.21 -8.04
C THR A 176 50.73 14.91 -8.40
N PRO A 177 50.73 14.46 -9.67
CA PRO A 177 50.04 13.23 -10.10
C PRO A 177 50.43 11.99 -9.28
N SER A 178 51.68 11.94 -8.81
CA SER A 178 52.21 10.87 -7.97
C SER A 178 51.61 10.86 -6.55
N GLN A 179 51.20 12.02 -6.02
CA GLN A 179 50.51 12.12 -4.72
C GLN A 179 49.05 11.68 -4.83
N LEU A 180 48.37 12.00 -5.94
CA LEU A 180 47.01 11.53 -6.19
C LEU A 180 46.89 10.01 -6.33
N ALA A 181 47.90 9.38 -6.95
CA ALA A 181 47.95 7.92 -7.06
C ALA A 181 48.12 7.25 -5.69
N ARG A 182 48.88 7.86 -4.76
CA ARG A 182 49.04 7.37 -3.39
C ARG A 182 47.76 7.54 -2.59
N ASP A 183 47.16 8.73 -2.61
CA ASP A 183 45.88 8.99 -1.92
C ASP A 183 44.79 8.00 -2.36
N PHE A 184 44.75 7.61 -3.65
CA PHE A 184 43.80 6.61 -4.16
C PHE A 184 44.11 5.19 -3.66
N VAL A 185 45.39 4.81 -3.58
CA VAL A 185 45.78 3.51 -3.01
C VAL A 185 45.44 3.46 -1.53
N ASP A 186 45.73 4.52 -0.78
CA ASP A 186 45.43 4.63 0.65
C ASP A 186 43.91 4.52 0.91
N GLU A 187 43.06 5.16 0.09
CA GLU A 187 41.60 5.05 0.19
C GLU A 187 41.10 3.62 -0.09
N GLN A 188 41.74 2.90 -1.03
CA GLN A 188 41.39 1.50 -1.31
C GLN A 188 41.86 0.55 -0.20
N GLU A 189 43.03 0.82 0.39
CA GLU A 189 43.53 0.08 1.53
C GLU A 189 42.63 0.27 2.76
N GLU A 190 42.19 1.50 3.04
CA GLU A 190 41.26 1.78 4.13
C GLU A 190 39.93 1.05 3.96
N LYS A 191 39.37 1.05 2.73
CA LYS A 191 38.16 0.27 2.42
C LYS A 191 38.37 -1.22 2.57
N ARG A 192 39.54 -1.74 2.19
CA ARG A 192 39.87 -3.15 2.37
C ARG A 192 39.93 -3.50 3.85
N GLU A 193 40.59 -2.67 4.66
CA GLU A 193 40.64 -2.85 6.10
C GLU A 193 39.26 -2.78 6.76
N GLU A 194 38.39 -1.86 6.31
CA GLU A 194 37.02 -1.76 6.81
C GLU A 194 36.20 -3.02 6.48
N LEU A 195 36.31 -3.53 5.26
CA LEU A 195 35.68 -4.78 4.85
C LEU A 195 36.25 -5.98 5.63
N ASP A 196 37.57 -6.07 5.78
CA ASP A 196 38.23 -7.12 6.55
C ASP A 196 37.72 -7.10 8.00
N ARG A 197 37.66 -5.93 8.66
CA ARG A 197 37.07 -5.78 10.01
C ARG A 197 35.61 -6.20 10.07
N ALA A 198 34.79 -5.76 9.11
CA ALA A 198 33.37 -6.11 9.06
C ALA A 198 33.16 -7.62 8.85
N THR A 199 34.00 -8.27 8.03
CA THR A 199 33.95 -9.72 7.82
C THR A 199 34.37 -10.50 9.07
N GLU A 200 35.39 -10.05 9.79
CA GLU A 200 35.79 -10.65 11.07
C GLU A 200 34.69 -10.53 12.12
N ASP A 201 34.03 -9.37 12.21
CA ASP A 201 32.95 -9.16 13.16
C ASP A 201 31.70 -9.98 12.80
N LEU A 202 31.39 -10.11 11.50
CA LEU A 202 30.35 -11.01 11.03
C LEU A 202 30.68 -12.48 11.34
N LYS A 203 31.94 -12.90 11.14
CA LYS A 203 32.39 -14.25 11.49
C LYS A 203 32.23 -14.52 13.00
N LYS A 204 32.67 -13.58 13.85
CA LYS A 204 32.51 -13.69 15.32
C LYS A 204 31.04 -13.80 15.75
N THR A 205 30.16 -12.99 15.17
CA THR A 205 28.72 -13.02 15.49
C THR A 205 28.06 -14.31 15.02
N LEU A 206 28.43 -14.82 13.85
CA LEU A 206 27.99 -16.11 13.35
C LEU A 206 28.45 -17.26 14.26
N HIS A 207 29.71 -17.26 14.68
CA HIS A 207 30.23 -18.29 15.58
C HIS A 207 29.49 -18.26 16.93
N ALA A 208 29.28 -17.06 17.50
CA ALA A 208 28.52 -16.90 18.73
C ALA A 208 27.06 -17.39 18.59
N PHE A 209 26.43 -17.21 17.43
CA PHE A 209 25.11 -17.74 17.14
C PHE A 209 25.10 -19.28 17.12
N VAL A 210 26.09 -19.89 16.47
CA VAL A 210 26.25 -21.35 16.43
C VAL A 210 26.38 -21.90 17.85
N ASP A 211 27.26 -21.34 18.67
CA ASP A 211 27.51 -21.83 20.04
C ASP A 211 26.28 -21.71 20.94
N ARG A 212 25.55 -20.58 20.84
CA ARG A 212 24.42 -20.29 21.71
C ARG A 212 23.16 -21.06 21.33
N THR A 213 22.87 -21.18 20.03
CA THR A 213 21.56 -21.65 19.55
C THR A 213 21.65 -22.94 18.74
N LEU A 214 22.52 -23.01 17.73
CA LEU A 214 22.55 -24.15 16.81
C LEU A 214 23.20 -25.39 17.42
N ALA A 215 24.22 -25.23 18.27
CA ALA A 215 24.99 -26.34 18.80
C ALA A 215 24.14 -27.38 19.56
N SER A 216 23.17 -26.93 20.35
CA SER A 216 22.26 -27.83 21.09
C SER A 216 21.26 -28.52 20.15
N MET A 217 20.79 -27.83 19.13
CA MET A 217 19.87 -28.38 18.13
C MET A 217 20.56 -29.38 17.19
N LEU A 218 21.78 -29.07 16.74
CA LEU A 218 22.60 -29.96 15.89
C LEU A 218 22.96 -31.24 16.63
N ALA A 219 23.39 -31.13 17.90
CA ALA A 219 23.66 -32.29 18.74
C ALA A 219 22.41 -33.17 18.98
N ALA A 220 21.21 -32.57 18.98
CA ALA A 220 19.96 -33.32 19.06
C ALA A 220 19.70 -34.12 17.78
N GLU A 221 19.83 -33.50 16.60
CA GLU A 221 19.62 -34.17 15.31
C GLU A 221 20.64 -35.32 15.12
N ASP A 222 21.92 -35.11 15.45
CA ASP A 222 22.95 -36.16 15.37
C ASP A 222 22.70 -37.33 16.35
N SER A 223 22.00 -37.07 17.46
CA SER A 223 21.60 -38.12 18.42
C SER A 223 20.24 -38.76 18.09
N GLY A 224 19.70 -38.51 16.89
CA GLY A 224 18.43 -39.07 16.39
C GLY A 224 17.18 -38.36 16.93
N GLY A 225 17.34 -37.13 17.39
CA GLY A 225 16.30 -36.25 17.90
C GLY A 225 15.52 -35.49 16.83
N PRO A 226 14.71 -34.50 17.23
CA PRO A 226 13.98 -33.67 16.29
C PRO A 226 14.94 -32.90 15.38
N THR A 227 14.48 -32.60 14.17
CA THR A 227 15.22 -31.82 13.19
C THR A 227 15.48 -30.39 13.70
N VAL A 228 16.64 -29.83 13.35
CA VAL A 228 17.02 -28.46 13.74
C VAL A 228 15.93 -27.48 13.30
N GLY A 229 15.34 -26.76 14.28
CA GLY A 229 14.25 -25.80 14.08
C GLY A 229 12.84 -26.26 14.51
N ASP A 230 12.63 -27.55 14.80
CA ASP A 230 11.31 -28.06 15.22
C ASP A 230 11.05 -28.01 16.74
N ALA A 231 12.10 -27.80 17.54
CA ALA A 231 12.00 -27.67 18.99
C ALA A 231 12.77 -26.41 19.44
N ASP A 232 12.07 -25.52 20.14
CA ASP A 232 12.56 -24.17 20.46
C ASP A 232 13.78 -24.16 21.40
N GLU A 233 13.81 -25.01 22.43
CA GLU A 233 14.94 -25.09 23.36
C GLU A 233 15.17 -26.53 23.85
N ILE A 234 16.30 -27.12 23.44
CA ILE A 234 16.72 -28.46 23.87
C ILE A 234 17.71 -28.31 25.02
N SER A 235 17.28 -28.66 26.23
CA SER A 235 18.15 -28.64 27.41
C SER A 235 19.24 -29.71 27.34
N ASP A 236 20.42 -29.41 27.88
CA ASP A 236 21.58 -30.31 27.89
C ASP A 236 21.26 -31.66 28.58
N ALA A 237 20.34 -31.67 29.56
CA ALA A 237 19.87 -32.89 30.22
C ALA A 237 19.08 -33.84 29.30
N VAL A 238 18.49 -33.34 28.20
CA VAL A 238 17.80 -34.17 27.19
C VAL A 238 18.80 -34.75 26.19
N LEU A 239 19.84 -33.99 25.83
CA LEU A 239 20.93 -34.43 24.92
C LEU A 239 21.75 -35.57 25.51
N GLU A 240 21.94 -35.59 26.83
CA GLU A 240 22.61 -36.68 27.54
C GLU A 240 21.79 -37.98 27.52
N ARG A 241 20.46 -37.86 27.71
CA ARG A 241 19.54 -39.02 27.68
C ARG A 241 19.43 -39.63 26.29
N GLY A 242 19.64 -38.83 25.25
CA GLY A 242 19.54 -39.23 23.85
C GLY A 242 18.09 -39.49 23.43
N TYR A 243 17.88 -39.52 22.12
CA TYR A 243 16.57 -39.75 21.55
C TYR A 243 16.37 -41.23 21.20
N THR A 244 15.11 -41.65 21.13
CA THR A 244 14.72 -42.94 20.55
C THR A 244 14.74 -42.83 19.02
N SER A 245 14.77 -43.95 18.30
CA SER A 245 14.73 -43.97 16.82
C SER A 245 13.52 -43.27 16.19
N HIS A 246 12.53 -42.89 17.00
CA HIS A 246 11.31 -42.18 16.61
C HIS A 246 11.31 -40.70 17.06
N GLY A 247 12.47 -40.12 17.39
CA GLY A 247 12.61 -38.69 17.72
C GLY A 247 12.09 -38.27 19.10
N LYS A 248 11.60 -39.21 19.93
CA LYS A 248 11.10 -38.91 21.29
C LYS A 248 12.23 -38.96 22.31
N PRO A 249 12.30 -38.03 23.28
CA PRO A 249 13.31 -38.03 24.33
C PRO A 249 13.15 -39.28 25.21
N LYS A 250 14.25 -39.99 25.49
CA LYS A 250 14.21 -41.16 26.37
C LYS A 250 13.76 -40.75 27.77
N LYS A 251 12.71 -41.40 28.30
CA LYS A 251 12.21 -41.17 29.66
C LYS A 251 13.30 -41.52 30.69
N PRO A 252 13.39 -40.79 31.83
CA PRO A 252 14.29 -41.16 32.91
C PRO A 252 13.92 -42.56 33.42
N LYS A 253 14.91 -43.42 33.65
CA LYS A 253 14.73 -44.62 34.47
C LYS A 253 14.38 -44.17 35.89
N SER A 254 13.09 -44.12 36.21
CA SER A 254 12.61 -43.90 37.56
C SER A 254 12.74 -45.20 38.36
N GLY A 255 13.71 -45.24 39.28
CA GLY A 255 13.78 -46.13 40.44
C GLY A 255 14.12 -47.60 40.19
N GLU A 256 15.13 -48.11 40.89
CA GLU A 256 14.95 -49.21 41.87
C GLU A 256 16.27 -49.55 42.59
N THR A 257 16.29 -49.24 43.88
CA THR A 257 16.91 -50.06 44.92
C THR A 257 16.26 -51.46 44.96
N ASN A 258 17.04 -52.45 45.39
CA ASN A 258 16.74 -53.87 45.68
C ASN A 258 16.89 -54.91 44.54
N ILE A 259 18.12 -55.46 44.48
CA ILE A 259 18.43 -56.89 44.68
C ILE A 259 17.19 -57.82 44.75
N ASP A 260 16.92 -58.58 43.69
CA ASP A 260 17.24 -60.02 43.56
C ASP A 260 16.49 -60.65 42.36
N SER A 261 17.21 -61.29 41.45
CA SER A 261 16.81 -62.52 40.71
C SER A 261 17.72 -62.75 39.49
N THR A 262 18.81 -63.48 39.74
CA THR A 262 19.34 -64.57 38.91
C THR A 262 18.96 -64.59 37.42
N GLN A 263 19.83 -64.03 36.57
CA GLN A 263 20.32 -64.61 35.30
C GLN A 263 21.22 -63.58 34.58
N LEU A 264 22.52 -63.62 34.88
CA LEU A 264 23.53 -62.88 34.13
C LEU A 264 23.88 -63.70 32.87
N ARG A 265 23.72 -63.09 31.69
CA ARG A 265 24.17 -63.68 30.42
C ARG A 265 25.69 -63.51 30.31
N ILE A 266 26.34 -64.54 29.77
CA ILE A 266 27.80 -64.70 29.70
C ILE A 266 28.50 -63.60 28.86
N ASP A 267 27.75 -62.76 28.14
CA ASP A 267 28.30 -61.64 27.36
C ASP A 267 28.80 -60.46 28.22
N GLU A 268 28.53 -60.44 29.53
CA GLU A 268 29.12 -59.48 30.49
C GLU A 268 30.50 -59.90 31.05
N LEU A 269 30.99 -61.10 30.72
CA LEU A 269 32.27 -61.63 31.22
C LEU A 269 33.47 -61.34 30.30
N VAL A 270 33.32 -60.47 29.30
CA VAL A 270 34.46 -59.96 28.50
C VAL A 270 34.74 -58.50 28.87
N PRO A 271 35.74 -58.23 29.73
CA PRO A 271 36.21 -56.88 29.96
C PRO A 271 36.97 -56.40 28.72
N ARG A 272 36.31 -55.61 27.87
CA ARG A 272 37.06 -54.68 27.01
C ARG A 272 37.73 -53.67 27.93
N GLN A 273 39.05 -53.73 27.98
CA GLN A 273 39.90 -52.72 28.62
C GLN A 273 39.47 -51.33 28.16
N SER A 274 38.84 -50.59 29.06
CA SER A 274 38.69 -49.14 28.99
C SER A 274 38.89 -48.64 30.41
N ALA A 275 39.77 -47.65 30.49
CA ALA A 275 40.47 -47.14 31.67
C ALA A 275 39.56 -46.76 32.86
N PRO A 276 40.12 -46.71 34.08
CA PRO A 276 39.36 -46.56 35.32
C PRO A 276 39.04 -45.08 35.61
N GLY A 277 37.97 -44.86 36.37
CA GLY A 277 37.84 -43.66 37.19
C GLY A 277 36.59 -42.85 36.89
N GLY A 278 35.68 -42.81 37.87
CA GLY A 278 34.46 -42.03 37.82
C GLY A 278 34.70 -40.55 37.55
N SER A 279 33.88 -39.98 36.68
CA SER A 279 33.76 -38.54 36.41
C SER A 279 32.41 -38.27 35.77
N GLN A 280 31.34 -38.40 36.56
CA GLN A 280 29.95 -38.16 36.14
C GLN A 280 29.62 -36.66 35.92
N ALA A 281 30.62 -35.79 35.78
CA ALA A 281 30.46 -34.34 35.66
C ALA A 281 31.15 -33.70 34.43
N VAL A 282 31.94 -34.45 33.65
CA VAL A 282 32.76 -33.87 32.55
C VAL A 282 32.11 -34.05 31.16
N ASN A 283 31.08 -34.89 31.02
CA ASN A 283 30.47 -35.21 29.72
C ASN A 283 29.28 -34.31 29.30
N ARG A 284 28.93 -33.30 30.11
CA ARG A 284 27.79 -32.40 29.85
C ARG A 284 28.00 -31.54 28.61
N ASN A 285 29.24 -31.13 28.33
CA ASN A 285 29.56 -30.18 27.27
C ASN A 285 30.01 -30.85 25.97
N ASN A 286 30.45 -32.11 26.01
CA ASN A 286 31.23 -32.70 24.93
C ASN A 286 30.42 -32.84 23.62
N LYS A 287 29.16 -33.29 23.67
CA LYS A 287 28.36 -33.48 22.42
C LYS A 287 27.96 -32.17 21.75
N ARG A 288 27.62 -31.15 22.55
CA ARG A 288 27.27 -29.81 22.06
C ARG A 288 28.49 -29.11 21.49
N GLU A 289 29.60 -29.19 22.21
CA GLU A 289 30.88 -28.60 21.80
C GLU A 289 31.46 -29.30 20.56
N THR A 290 31.33 -30.62 20.43
CA THR A 290 31.72 -31.34 19.21
C THR A 290 30.87 -30.94 18.00
N ALA A 291 29.55 -30.77 18.18
CA ALA A 291 28.66 -30.34 17.09
C ALA A 291 28.91 -28.88 16.69
N ALA A 292 29.23 -28.02 17.66
CA ALA A 292 29.64 -26.64 17.40
C ALA A 292 30.97 -26.58 16.63
N ALA A 293 31.99 -27.29 17.09
CA ALA A 293 33.30 -27.35 16.45
C ALA A 293 33.19 -27.87 15.01
N GLU A 294 32.42 -28.93 14.78
CA GLU A 294 32.20 -29.45 13.42
C GLU A 294 31.49 -28.44 12.51
N MET A 295 30.53 -27.67 13.05
CA MET A 295 29.85 -26.62 12.29
C MET A 295 30.79 -25.44 11.97
N HIS A 296 31.64 -25.03 12.93
CA HIS A 296 32.64 -23.97 12.73
C HIS A 296 33.66 -24.38 11.66
N ASP A 297 34.23 -25.58 11.77
CA ASP A 297 35.22 -26.10 10.83
C ASP A 297 34.63 -26.18 9.40
N LEU A 298 33.37 -26.59 9.29
CA LEU A 298 32.66 -26.67 8.01
C LEU A 298 32.40 -25.27 7.43
N LEU A 299 31.93 -24.31 8.24
CA LEU A 299 31.72 -22.94 7.80
C LEU A 299 33.01 -22.26 7.37
N ASP A 300 34.10 -22.44 8.12
CA ASP A 300 35.41 -21.89 7.79
C ASP A 300 35.95 -22.47 6.50
N ALA A 301 35.84 -23.79 6.33
CA ALA A 301 36.23 -24.44 5.08
C ALA A 301 35.40 -23.91 3.89
N LEU A 302 34.07 -23.72 4.05
CA LEU A 302 33.19 -23.18 3.01
C LEU A 302 33.49 -21.72 2.66
N LEU A 303 33.79 -20.89 3.66
CA LEU A 303 34.15 -19.49 3.43
C LEU A 303 35.51 -19.36 2.74
N GLU A 304 36.47 -20.23 3.07
CA GLU A 304 37.79 -20.25 2.42
C GLU A 304 37.72 -20.81 0.99
N ALA A 305 36.91 -21.84 0.75
CA ALA A 305 36.73 -22.43 -0.57
C ALA A 305 35.81 -21.60 -1.49
N GLY A 306 34.96 -20.74 -0.92
CA GLY A 306 33.99 -19.91 -1.63
C GLY A 306 33.01 -20.74 -2.46
N SER A 307 33.10 -20.66 -3.79
CA SER A 307 32.22 -21.38 -4.72
C SER A 307 32.69 -22.79 -5.09
N SER A 308 33.84 -23.23 -4.57
CA SER A 308 34.42 -24.54 -4.85
C SER A 308 33.78 -25.66 -4.00
N TYR A 309 33.85 -26.89 -4.50
CA TYR A 309 33.40 -28.06 -3.74
C TYR A 309 34.42 -28.49 -2.70
N ILE A 310 33.94 -28.81 -1.50
CA ILE A 310 34.71 -29.37 -0.40
C ILE A 310 34.33 -30.83 -0.21
N ASP A 311 35.30 -31.68 0.07
CA ASP A 311 35.08 -33.08 0.41
C ASP A 311 34.77 -33.23 1.91
N LEU A 312 33.58 -33.75 2.22
CA LEU A 312 33.11 -34.03 3.57
C LEU A 312 33.56 -35.42 4.02
N PRO A 313 34.15 -35.55 5.23
CA PRO A 313 34.58 -36.85 5.77
C PRO A 313 33.39 -37.75 6.10
N ARG A 314 32.28 -37.17 6.55
CA ARG A 314 31.03 -37.84 6.89
C ARG A 314 29.85 -36.89 6.65
N GLU A 315 28.69 -37.45 6.33
CA GLU A 315 27.43 -36.71 6.33
C GLU A 315 26.96 -36.49 7.78
N SER A 316 26.97 -35.24 8.24
CA SER A 316 26.56 -34.81 9.59
C SER A 316 25.31 -33.93 9.56
N ALA A 317 24.66 -33.75 10.71
CA ALA A 317 23.52 -32.84 10.85
C ALA A 317 23.83 -31.42 10.36
N SER A 318 25.07 -30.94 10.59
CA SER A 318 25.56 -29.63 10.13
C SER A 318 25.49 -29.50 8.60
N SER A 319 25.97 -30.50 7.86
CA SER A 319 25.92 -30.51 6.39
C SER A 319 24.48 -30.56 5.84
N ARG A 320 23.59 -31.34 6.48
CA ARG A 320 22.17 -31.41 6.10
C ARG A 320 21.44 -30.12 6.40
N PHE A 321 21.72 -29.50 7.55
CA PHE A 321 21.13 -28.24 7.97
C PHE A 321 21.46 -27.13 6.97
N LEU A 322 22.72 -26.99 6.55
CA LEU A 322 23.13 -25.97 5.57
C LEU A 322 22.43 -26.13 4.22
N VAL A 323 22.21 -27.38 3.78
CA VAL A 323 21.48 -27.65 2.53
C VAL A 323 19.98 -27.40 2.69
N ARG A 324 19.39 -27.77 3.83
CA ARG A 324 17.97 -27.50 4.15
C ARG A 324 17.70 -26.00 4.26
N ALA A 325 18.62 -25.25 4.87
CA ALA A 325 18.60 -23.80 4.98
C ALA A 325 18.90 -23.08 3.65
N LYS A 326 19.17 -23.84 2.57
CA LYS A 326 19.51 -23.33 1.24
C LYS A 326 20.72 -22.40 1.23
N VAL A 327 21.68 -22.67 2.11
CA VAL A 327 22.95 -21.94 2.17
C VAL A 327 24.03 -22.67 1.37
N ALA A 328 23.95 -24.00 1.30
CA ALA A 328 24.89 -24.84 0.58
C ALA A 328 24.17 -25.85 -0.32
N GLN A 329 24.89 -26.43 -1.28
CA GLN A 329 24.35 -27.45 -2.20
C GLN A 329 25.30 -28.65 -2.31
N PHE A 330 24.75 -29.86 -2.19
CA PHE A 330 25.48 -31.09 -2.49
C PHE A 330 25.76 -31.23 -3.99
N HIS A 331 26.84 -31.93 -4.33
CA HIS A 331 27.12 -32.30 -5.71
C HIS A 331 26.07 -33.31 -6.21
N PRO A 332 25.47 -33.14 -7.41
CA PRO A 332 24.34 -33.97 -7.87
C PRO A 332 24.64 -35.48 -7.95
N HIS A 333 25.92 -35.83 -8.12
CA HIS A 333 26.39 -37.21 -8.25
C HIS A 333 27.23 -37.70 -7.05
N ASN A 334 27.57 -36.83 -6.10
CA ASN A 334 28.45 -37.19 -4.98
C ASN A 334 27.99 -36.51 -3.69
N ALA A 335 27.36 -37.29 -2.81
CA ALA A 335 26.87 -36.82 -1.51
C ALA A 335 27.99 -36.40 -0.54
N LYS A 336 29.25 -36.71 -0.84
CA LYS A 336 30.40 -36.27 -0.03
C LYS A 336 30.94 -34.90 -0.44
N ARG A 337 30.37 -34.23 -1.43
CA ARG A 337 30.84 -32.92 -1.89
C ARG A 337 29.82 -31.83 -1.64
N LEU A 338 30.24 -30.76 -0.99
CA LEU A 338 29.40 -29.61 -0.62
C LEU A 338 30.02 -28.32 -1.13
N ARG A 339 29.20 -27.39 -1.65
CA ARG A 339 29.63 -26.03 -2.03
C ARG A 339 28.70 -24.98 -1.44
N LEU A 340 29.23 -23.77 -1.21
CA LEU A 340 28.41 -22.62 -0.84
C LEU A 340 27.63 -22.11 -2.06
N ILE A 341 26.39 -21.69 -1.85
CA ILE A 341 25.61 -21.01 -2.88
C ILE A 341 26.13 -19.58 -3.00
N ASP A 342 26.38 -19.13 -4.23
CA ASP A 342 26.86 -17.78 -4.49
C ASP A 342 25.72 -16.78 -4.27
N PHE A 343 25.80 -16.01 -3.18
CA PHE A 343 24.83 -14.94 -2.86
C PHE A 343 25.11 -13.62 -3.61
N GLY A 344 26.22 -13.53 -4.35
CA GLY A 344 26.69 -12.32 -5.02
C GLY A 344 26.33 -12.21 -6.50
N ARG A 345 25.93 -13.31 -7.15
CA ARG A 345 25.30 -13.23 -8.47
C ARG A 345 23.87 -12.71 -8.30
N SER A 346 23.60 -11.53 -8.85
CA SER A 346 22.22 -11.10 -9.07
C SER A 346 21.47 -12.23 -9.77
N LEU A 347 20.27 -12.55 -9.26
CA LEU A 347 19.29 -13.39 -9.93
C LEU A 347 18.80 -12.67 -11.19
N ASP A 348 19.65 -12.61 -12.21
CA ASP A 348 19.25 -12.36 -13.59
C ASP A 348 19.31 -13.70 -14.33
N ASP A 349 18.29 -14.53 -14.05
CA ASP A 349 17.67 -15.46 -15.00
C ASP A 349 16.24 -15.81 -14.53
#